data_AF-A0A2K2C992-F1
#
_entry.id   AF-A0A2K2C992-F1
#
_cell.length_a   1.000
_cell.length_b   1.000
_cell.length_c   1.000
_cell.angle_alpha   90.00
_cell.angle_beta   90.00
_cell.angle_gamma   90.00
#
_symmetry.space_group_name_H-M   'P 1'
#
loop_
_entity.id
_entity.type
_entity.pdbx_description
1 polymer ?
#
loop_
_entity_poly.entity_id
_entity_poly.type
_entity_poly.pdbx_seq_one_letter_code
_entity_poly.pdbx_strand_id
1 'polypeptide(L)'
;MIRWIKVPLLNGKGGISMKDKPTVIGDYLVKKEILVYMSTHENPGEPRTSWAAVYATELTTRVTQRLTPHGIADFSLAVSPSGVYTVVASYGERGWSGEVEELSTDIYIFLTRDGSNRVKVVEHGDWLS
;
A
#
# COMPACT_ATOMS: atom_id res chain seq x y z
N MET A 1 -10.81 14.90 -14.19
CA MET A 1 -11.79 15.19 -13.13
C MET A 1 -11.77 14.02 -12.16
N ILE A 2 -11.25 14.20 -10.94
CA ILE A 2 -11.17 13.12 -9.93
C ILE A 2 -12.46 13.13 -9.12
N ARG A 3 -13.15 11.98 -9.04
CA ARG A 3 -14.41 11.82 -8.30
C ARG A 3 -14.15 11.10 -6.98
N TRP A 4 -14.53 11.73 -5.87
CA TRP A 4 -14.41 11.15 -4.53
C TRP A 4 -15.54 10.14 -4.28
N ILE A 5 -15.19 8.91 -3.92
CA ILE A 5 -16.14 7.91 -3.41
C ILE A 5 -15.91 7.79 -1.91
N LYS A 6 -16.93 8.13 -1.13
CA LYS A 6 -16.95 7.96 0.32
C LYS A 6 -17.58 6.60 0.61
N VAL A 7 -16.78 5.59 0.95
CA VAL A 7 -17.29 4.28 1.39
C VAL A 7 -17.63 4.38 2.88
N PRO A 8 -18.86 4.02 3.32
CA PRO A 8 -19.20 4.02 4.74
C PRO A 8 -18.44 2.89 5.46
N LEU A 9 -17.74 3.25 6.54
CA LEU A 9 -17.03 2.29 7.38
C LEU A 9 -18.04 1.56 8.29
N LEU A 10 -17.87 0.24 8.41
CA LEU A 10 -18.55 -0.56 9.43
C LEU A 10 -18.10 -0.10 10.82
N ASN A 11 -19.08 0.21 11.67
CA ASN A 11 -18.88 0.78 12.99
C ASN A 11 -18.46 -0.31 13.99
N GLY A 12 -17.16 -0.63 14.03
CA GLY A 12 -16.58 -1.52 15.03
C GLY A 12 -15.99 -0.73 16.21
N LYS A 13 -16.55 -0.91 17.41
CA LYS A 13 -16.02 -0.30 18.65
C LYS A 13 -14.58 -0.75 18.89
N GLY A 14 -13.63 0.20 18.93
CA GLY A 14 -12.28 -0.01 19.48
C GLY A 14 -11.19 -0.54 18.56
N GLY A 15 -11.32 -0.41 17.23
CA GLY A 15 -10.27 -0.80 16.29
C GLY A 15 -9.31 0.36 15.98
N ILE A 16 -8.00 0.11 16.03
CA ILE A 16 -6.98 1.00 15.44
C ILE A 16 -7.34 1.15 13.96
N SER A 17 -7.63 2.37 13.51
CA SER A 17 -8.01 2.66 12.12
C SER A 17 -6.86 3.38 11.43
N MET A 18 -6.20 2.68 10.51
CA MET A 18 -5.23 3.29 9.62
C MET A 18 -5.97 3.99 8.47
N LYS A 19 -5.81 5.30 8.34
CA LYS A 19 -6.41 6.11 7.27
C LYS A 19 -5.34 6.38 6.20
N ASP A 20 -5.20 5.46 5.26
CA ASP A 20 -4.48 5.74 4.01
C ASP A 20 -5.48 6.14 2.92
N LYS A 21 -5.07 6.96 1.95
CA LYS A 21 -5.93 7.39 0.83
C LYS A 21 -5.85 6.35 -0.29
N PRO A 22 -6.88 5.51 -0.49
CA PRO A 22 -6.87 4.59 -1.62
C PRO A 22 -6.91 5.36 -2.94
N THR A 23 -6.31 4.80 -3.98
CA THR A 23 -6.30 5.38 -5.33
C THR A 23 -7.05 4.47 -6.28
N VAL A 24 -7.96 5.02 -7.08
CA VAL A 24 -8.58 4.30 -8.20
C VAL A 24 -7.84 4.68 -9.48
N ILE A 25 -7.32 3.69 -10.18
CA ILE A 25 -6.77 3.83 -11.53
C ILE A 25 -7.69 3.09 -12.52
N GLY A 26 -7.75 3.55 -13.76
CA GLY A 26 -8.52 2.84 -14.76
C GLY A 26 -8.46 3.48 -16.13
N ASP A 27 -8.77 2.67 -17.13
CA ASP A 27 -8.98 3.13 -18.49
C ASP A 27 -10.47 3.02 -18.82
N TYR A 28 -11.06 4.16 -19.16
CA TYR A 28 -12.47 4.25 -19.53
C TYR A 28 -12.81 3.43 -20.77
N LEU A 29 -11.88 3.31 -21.72
CA LEU A 29 -12.08 2.56 -22.97
C LEU A 29 -12.09 1.05 -22.73
N VAL A 30 -11.26 0.58 -21.80
CA VAL A 30 -11.11 -0.84 -21.47
C VAL A 30 -12.08 -1.26 -20.34
N LYS A 31 -12.84 -0.30 -19.77
CA LYS A 31 -13.76 -0.49 -18.63
C LYS A 31 -13.13 -1.27 -17.47
N LYS A 32 -11.84 -1.06 -17.25
CA LYS A 32 -11.08 -1.72 -16.19
C LYS A 32 -10.69 -0.68 -15.15
N GLU A 33 -11.31 -0.77 -13.99
CA GLU A 33 -11.03 0.07 -12.82
C GLU A 33 -10.39 -0.78 -11.73
N ILE A 34 -9.25 -0.32 -11.21
CA ILE A 34 -8.47 -0.98 -10.17
C ILE A 34 -8.39 -0.03 -8.97
N LEU A 35 -8.82 -0.53 -7.82
CA LEU A 35 -8.63 0.11 -6.52
C LEU A 35 -7.30 -0.34 -5.93
N VAL A 36 -6.37 0.59 -5.74
CA VAL A 36 -5.10 0.38 -5.05
C VAL A 36 -5.23 0.93 -3.64
N TYR A 37 -4.96 0.12 -2.62
CA TYR A 37 -5.16 0.49 -1.22
C TYR A 37 -4.20 -0.25 -0.29
N MET A 38 -4.01 0.30 0.90
CA MET A 38 -3.26 -0.34 1.98
C MET A 38 -4.22 -1.02 2.94
N SER A 39 -3.82 -2.18 3.44
CA SER A 39 -4.59 -2.87 4.46
C SER A 39 -3.73 -3.66 5.40
N THR A 40 -4.21 -3.70 6.64
CA THR A 40 -3.83 -4.67 7.66
C THR A 40 -5.02 -5.64 7.88
N HIS A 41 -5.39 -6.50 6.92
CA HIS A 41 -6.29 -7.67 7.16
C HIS A 41 -5.64 -9.11 7.26
N GLU A 42 -4.64 -9.45 6.45
CA GLU A 42 -3.42 -10.30 6.67
C GLU A 42 -2.93 -10.68 8.10
N ASN A 43 -3.42 -11.71 8.81
CA ASN A 43 -2.83 -12.03 10.15
C ASN A 43 -1.30 -12.36 10.05
N PRO A 44 -0.40 -11.61 10.72
CA PRO A 44 1.04 -11.83 10.63
C PRO A 44 1.54 -13.05 11.39
N GLY A 45 0.70 -13.70 12.22
CA GLY A 45 1.08 -14.87 13.02
C GLY A 45 1.90 -14.54 14.27
N GLU A 46 2.66 -13.44 14.27
CA GLU A 46 3.52 -13.00 15.37
C GLU A 46 3.10 -11.62 15.92
N PRO A 47 3.13 -11.40 17.25
CA PRO A 47 2.92 -10.08 17.83
C PRO A 47 4.04 -9.10 17.43
N ARG A 48 3.70 -7.80 17.34
CA ARG A 48 4.65 -6.69 17.11
C ARG A 48 5.39 -6.69 15.76
N THR A 49 4.94 -7.44 14.77
CA THR A 49 5.38 -7.23 13.38
C THR A 49 4.41 -6.31 12.68
N SER A 50 4.87 -5.21 12.08
CA SER A 50 4.00 -4.50 11.12
C SER A 50 3.81 -5.38 9.89
N TRP A 51 2.63 -5.32 9.31
CA TRP A 51 2.21 -6.20 8.22
C TRP A 51 1.33 -5.47 7.21
N ALA A 52 1.36 -4.13 7.25
CA ALA A 52 0.71 -3.29 6.27
C ALA A 52 1.18 -3.66 4.86
N ALA A 53 0.24 -3.96 3.99
CA ALA A 53 0.52 -4.35 2.62
C ALA A 53 -0.37 -3.58 1.66
N VAL A 54 0.18 -3.31 0.47
CA VAL A 54 -0.54 -2.72 -0.65
C VAL A 54 -1.25 -3.83 -1.42
N TYR A 55 -2.51 -3.58 -1.75
CA TYR A 55 -3.36 -4.46 -2.55
C TYR A 55 -3.91 -3.70 -3.75
N ALA A 56 -4.20 -4.46 -4.80
CA ALA A 56 -4.96 -3.99 -5.95
C ALA A 56 -6.20 -4.87 -6.13
N THR A 57 -7.36 -4.25 -6.23
CA THR A 57 -8.63 -4.94 -6.52
C THR A 57 -9.22 -4.42 -7.81
N GLU A 58 -9.44 -5.30 -8.77
CA GLU A 58 -10.24 -4.96 -9.95
C GLU A 58 -11.71 -4.88 -9.54
N LEU A 59 -12.33 -3.71 -9.73
CA LEU A 59 -13.65 -3.41 -9.15
C LEU A 59 -14.79 -4.24 -9.78
N THR A 60 -14.68 -4.58 -11.06
CA THR A 60 -15.70 -5.36 -11.78
C THR A 60 -15.65 -6.84 -11.40
N THR A 61 -14.46 -7.44 -11.45
CA THR A 61 -14.27 -8.87 -11.16
C THR A 61 -14.16 -9.16 -9.67
N ARG A 62 -13.88 -8.13 -8.86
CA ARG A 62 -13.57 -8.20 -7.42
C ARG A 62 -12.36 -9.06 -7.09
N VAL A 63 -11.50 -9.32 -8.09
CA VAL A 63 -10.25 -10.04 -7.88
C VAL A 63 -9.27 -9.11 -7.18
N THR A 64 -8.76 -9.55 -6.03
CA THR A 64 -7.77 -8.84 -5.23
C THR A 64 -6.43 -9.54 -5.31
N GLN A 65 -5.37 -8.77 -5.50
CA GLN A 65 -3.98 -9.22 -5.45
C GLN A 65 -3.19 -8.39 -4.44
N ARG A 66 -2.22 -9.04 -3.79
CA ARG A 66 -1.24 -8.40 -2.93
C ARG A 66 -0.05 -7.94 -3.77
N LEU A 67 0.34 -6.67 -3.64
CA LEU A 67 1.48 -6.08 -4.36
C LEU A 67 2.76 -6.05 -3.51
N THR A 68 2.62 -5.88 -2.19
CA THR A 68 3.75 -5.97 -1.27
C THR A 68 4.23 -7.42 -1.17
N PRO A 69 5.55 -7.72 -1.13
CA PRO A 69 6.05 -9.08 -0.86
C PRO A 69 5.71 -9.60 0.54
N HIS A 70 5.62 -10.91 0.73
CA HIS A 70 5.33 -11.47 2.07
C HIS A 70 6.51 -11.21 3.02
N GLY A 71 6.20 -10.92 4.28
CA GLY A 71 7.21 -10.53 5.28
C GLY A 71 7.66 -9.07 5.22
N ILE A 72 7.24 -8.30 4.20
CA ILE A 72 7.53 -6.87 4.07
C ILE A 72 6.30 -6.05 4.50
N ALA A 73 6.57 -4.95 5.20
CA ALA A 73 5.57 -3.94 5.53
C ALA A 73 5.83 -2.65 4.73
N ASP A 74 4.80 -2.21 4.00
CA ASP A 74 4.79 -0.99 3.20
C ASP A 74 3.84 0.04 3.80
N PHE A 75 4.22 1.31 3.72
CA PHE A 75 3.55 2.47 4.27
C PHE A 75 3.53 3.60 3.23
N SER A 76 2.68 4.61 3.46
CA SER A 76 2.64 5.85 2.68
C SER A 76 2.60 5.62 1.16
N LEU A 77 1.50 5.05 0.65
CA LEU A 77 1.41 4.72 -0.78
C LEU A 77 1.18 5.96 -1.66
N ALA A 78 1.77 5.95 -2.86
CA ALA A 78 1.42 6.84 -3.95
C ALA A 78 1.39 6.07 -5.28
N VAL A 79 0.45 6.41 -6.16
CA VAL A 79 0.37 5.83 -7.50
C VAL A 79 0.64 6.92 -8.53
N SER A 80 1.50 6.62 -9.50
CA SER A 80 1.82 7.52 -10.61
C SER A 80 0.55 7.92 -11.39
N PRO A 81 0.50 9.13 -12.00
CA PRO A 81 -0.67 9.56 -12.78
C PRO A 81 -1.03 8.63 -13.95
N SER A 82 -0.05 7.92 -14.52
CA SER A 82 -0.28 6.91 -15.57
C SER A 82 -0.80 5.57 -15.02
N GLY A 83 -0.81 5.38 -13.70
CA GLY A 83 -1.17 4.13 -13.03
C GLY A 83 -0.13 3.03 -13.13
N VAL A 84 1.01 3.24 -13.82
CA VAL A 84 2.01 2.20 -14.11
C VAL A 84 2.83 1.83 -12.88
N TYR A 85 3.21 2.84 -12.09
CA TYR A 85 4.07 2.67 -10.93
C TYR A 85 3.37 3.02 -9.63
N THR A 86 3.70 2.27 -8.58
CA THR A 86 3.40 2.55 -7.18
C THR A 86 4.70 2.83 -6.44
N VAL A 87 4.69 3.84 -5.58
CA VAL A 87 5.75 4.16 -4.61
C VAL A 87 5.24 3.92 -3.20
N VAL A 88 6.12 3.43 -2.33
CA VAL A 88 5.86 3.20 -0.91
C VAL A 88 7.11 3.54 -0.08
N ALA A 89 6.88 3.96 1.16
CA ALA A 89 7.88 3.85 2.22
C ALA A 89 7.86 2.41 2.75
N SER A 90 9.01 1.80 2.99
CA SER A 90 9.08 0.39 3.38
C SER A 90 10.21 0.12 4.34
N TYR A 91 9.98 -0.80 5.26
CA TYR A 91 11.09 -1.41 6.00
C TYR A 91 11.93 -2.33 5.10
N GLY A 92 11.44 -2.74 3.93
CA GLY A 92 12.15 -3.69 3.07
C GLY A 92 12.37 -5.04 3.78
N GLU A 93 13.37 -5.79 3.31
CA GLU A 93 13.69 -7.13 3.83
C GLU A 93 14.24 -7.11 5.26
N ARG A 94 14.83 -5.99 5.69
CA ARG A 94 15.35 -5.81 7.05
C ARG A 94 14.25 -5.81 8.11
N GLY A 95 12.99 -5.53 7.72
CA GLY A 95 11.86 -5.51 8.63
C GLY A 95 11.94 -4.36 9.65
N TRP A 96 10.93 -4.30 10.53
CA TRP A 96 10.94 -3.37 11.65
C TRP A 96 11.78 -3.94 12.80
N SER A 97 12.76 -3.19 13.31
CA SER A 97 13.64 -3.65 14.38
C SER A 97 13.24 -3.15 15.77
N GLY A 98 12.06 -2.52 15.88
CA GLY A 98 11.51 -2.01 17.14
C GLY A 98 11.72 -0.51 17.35
N GLU A 99 12.07 0.22 16.29
CA GLU A 99 12.24 1.66 16.32
C GLU A 99 10.92 2.36 16.65
N VAL A 100 10.94 3.29 17.61
CA VAL A 100 9.73 3.99 18.09
C VAL A 100 9.69 5.44 17.60
N GLU A 101 10.85 6.06 17.35
CA GLU A 101 10.96 7.49 17.03
C GLU A 101 11.41 7.77 15.59
N GLU A 102 12.43 7.07 15.09
CA GLU A 102 12.92 7.18 13.71
C GLU A 102 12.60 5.87 12.96
N LEU A 103 11.53 5.89 12.17
CA LEU A 103 11.16 4.75 11.33
C LEU A 103 12.21 4.69 10.23
N SER A 104 13.17 3.77 10.21
CA SER A 104 14.23 3.81 9.18
C SER A 104 13.75 3.31 7.80
N THR A 105 12.76 3.97 7.19
CA THR A 105 12.16 3.46 5.95
C THR A 105 12.93 3.88 4.72
N ASP A 106 12.94 3.01 3.71
CA ASP A 106 13.45 3.32 2.38
C ASP A 106 12.28 3.55 1.42
N ILE A 107 12.51 4.26 0.32
CA ILE A 107 11.51 4.40 -0.73
C ILE A 107 11.70 3.33 -1.79
N TYR A 108 10.63 2.59 -2.07
CA TYR A 108 10.59 1.61 -3.14
C TYR A 108 9.58 2.02 -4.22
N ILE A 109 9.90 1.68 -5.47
CA ILE A 109 9.00 1.75 -6.61
C ILE A 109 8.79 0.35 -7.19
N PHE A 110 7.59 0.05 -7.67
CA PHE A 110 7.26 -1.21 -8.36
C PHE A 110 6.11 -1.01 -9.35
N LEU A 111 5.88 -2.02 -10.21
CA LEU A 111 4.75 -2.02 -11.13
C LEU A 111 3.44 -2.23 -10.38
N THR A 112 2.48 -1.30 -10.55
CA THR A 112 1.15 -1.38 -9.93
C THR A 112 0.38 -2.63 -10.38
N ARG A 113 0.69 -3.14 -11.58
CA ARG A 113 -0.01 -4.28 -12.19
C ARG A 113 0.11 -5.55 -11.36
N ASP A 114 1.24 -5.80 -10.69
CA ASP A 114 1.51 -7.08 -10.04
C ASP A 114 2.57 -7.02 -8.92
N GLY A 115 3.12 -5.84 -8.60
CA GLY A 115 4.16 -5.69 -7.59
C GLY A 115 5.56 -6.04 -8.07
N SER A 116 5.73 -6.43 -9.34
CA SER A 116 7.04 -6.80 -9.91
C SER A 116 7.94 -5.59 -10.15
N ASN A 117 9.21 -5.87 -10.44
CA ASN A 117 10.26 -4.86 -10.65
C ASN A 117 10.38 -3.89 -9.47
N ARG A 118 10.32 -4.43 -8.26
CA ARG A 118 10.50 -3.67 -7.04
C ARG A 118 11.95 -3.23 -6.89
N VAL A 119 12.18 -1.93 -6.82
CA VAL A 119 13.51 -1.32 -6.73
C VAL A 119 13.53 -0.28 -5.61
N LYS A 120 14.57 -0.31 -4.79
CA LYS A 120 14.85 0.74 -3.81
C LYS A 120 15.40 1.95 -4.58
N VAL A 121 14.79 3.11 -4.40
CA VAL A 121 15.17 4.34 -5.11
C VAL A 121 15.73 5.42 -4.18
N VAL A 122 15.41 5.36 -2.88
CA VAL A 122 15.95 6.26 -1.86
C VAL A 122 16.22 5.46 -0.59
N GLU A 123 17.38 5.66 0.01
CA GLU A 123 17.70 5.18 1.36
C GLU A 123 17.34 6.27 2.37
N HIS A 124 16.82 5.89 3.54
CA HIS A 124 16.39 6.84 4.60
C HIS A 124 15.37 7.87 4.08
N GLY A 125 14.29 7.36 3.50
CA GLY A 125 13.23 8.13 2.84
C GLY A 125 12.23 8.81 3.77
N ASP A 126 12.55 8.94 5.04
CA ASP A 126 11.64 9.51 6.03
C ASP A 126 11.48 11.01 5.78
N TRP A 127 10.23 11.49 5.84
CA TRP A 127 9.87 12.87 5.44
C TRP A 127 10.33 13.95 6.46
N LEU A 128 11.22 13.62 7.38
CA LEU A 128 11.78 14.56 8.36
C LEU A 128 13.27 14.24 8.56
N SER A 129 14.10 14.77 7.67
CA SER A 129 15.51 15.06 7.96
C SER A 129 15.72 16.56 8.03
#